data_AF-A0AAV1UYV4-F1
#
_entry.id   AF-A0AAV1UYV4-F1
#
_cell.length_a   1.000
_cell.length_b   1.000
_cell.length_c   1.000
_cell.angle_alpha   90.00
_cell.angle_beta   90.00
_cell.angle_gamma   90.00
#
_symmetry.space_group_name_H-M   'P 1'
#
loop_
_entity.id
_entity.type
_entity.pdbx_description
1 polymer ?
#
loop_
_entity_poly.entity_id
_entity_poly.type
_entity_poly.pdbx_seq_one_letter_code
_entity_poly.pdbx_strand_id
1 'polypeptide(L)' 'MAEALRDCMLQQTCMADGTKTLKECLRDHKYSHECKEYRVAYFECRRGQLDMRQRIRGPKGGMSRPREEK' A
#
# COMPACT_ATOMS: atom_id res chain seq x y z
N MET A 1 -1.31 5.88 4.15
CA MET A 1 -1.04 4.47 3.76
C MET A 1 -1.53 4.16 2.35
N ALA A 2 -2.83 4.31 2.06
CA ALA A 2 -3.36 4.06 0.71
C ALA A 2 -2.84 5.08 -0.34
N GLU A 3 -2.67 6.34 0.07
CA GLU A 3 -2.08 7.40 -0.77
C GLU A 3 -0.61 7.11 -1.09
N ALA A 4 0.21 6.80 -0.09
CA ALA A 4 1.62 6.43 -0.31
C ALA A 4 1.81 5.26 -1.29
N LEU A 5 0.95 4.23 -1.25
CA LEU A 5 0.99 3.14 -2.22
C LEU A 5 0.60 3.60 -3.63
N ARG A 6 -0.43 4.45 -3.74
CA ARG A 6 -0.84 5.06 -5.02
C ARG A 6 0.30 5.87 -5.60
N ASP A 7 0.90 6.75 -4.81
CA ASP A 7 1.94 7.68 -5.25
C ASP A 7 3.20 6.92 -5.70
N CYS A 8 3.60 5.90 -4.94
CA CYS A 8 4.69 5.00 -5.33
C CYS A 8 4.38 4.30 -6.67
N MET A 9 3.16 3.81 -6.86
CA MET A 9 2.78 3.09 -8.07
C MET A 9 2.65 4.01 -9.29
N LEU A 10 2.25 5.27 -9.11
CA LEU A 10 2.20 6.26 -10.18
C LEU A 10 3.60 6.53 -10.79
N GLN A 11 4.66 6.39 -10.00
CA GLN A 11 6.04 6.51 -10.48
C GLN A 11 6.53 5.25 -11.20
N GLN A 12 5.85 4.11 -11.04
CA GLN A 12 6.22 2.85 -11.67
C GLN A 12 5.63 2.72 -13.07
N THR A 13 6.37 2.04 -13.94
CA THR A 13 6.01 1.85 -15.36
C THR A 13 4.60 1.29 -15.56
N CYS A 14 4.10 0.46 -14.63
CA CYS A 14 2.79 -0.16 -14.77
C CYS A 14 1.61 0.82 -14.75
N MET A 15 1.65 1.89 -13.94
CA MET A 15 0.60 2.92 -13.92
C MET A 15 0.98 4.17 -14.71
N ALA A 16 2.26 4.35 -15.05
CA ALA A 16 2.72 5.48 -15.87
C ALA A 16 2.01 5.56 -17.23
N ASP A 17 1.71 4.39 -17.82
CA ASP A 17 1.01 4.31 -19.11
C ASP A 17 -0.47 4.72 -19.02
N GLY A 18 -1.05 4.85 -17.81
CA GLY A 18 -2.44 5.24 -17.59
C GLY A 18 -3.49 4.23 -18.07
N THR A 19 -3.08 3.15 -18.75
CA THR A 19 -3.96 2.11 -19.31
C THR A 19 -4.43 1.11 -18.26
N LYS A 20 -3.66 0.93 -17.19
CA LYS A 20 -3.91 -0.05 -16.15
C LYS A 20 -4.33 0.61 -14.84
N THR A 21 -5.31 0.00 -14.20
CA THR A 21 -5.72 0.38 -12.85
C THR A 21 -4.71 -0.12 -11.82
N LEU A 22 -4.63 0.56 -10.67
CA LEU A 22 -3.81 0.14 -9.53
C LEU A 22 -4.06 -1.33 -9.14
N LYS A 23 -5.30 -1.81 -9.26
CA LYS A 23 -5.68 -3.20 -8.97
C LYS A 23 -5.04 -4.19 -9.94
N GLU A 24 -4.98 -3.85 -11.23
CA GLU A 24 -4.35 -4.69 -12.26
C GLU A 24 -2.83 -4.70 -12.07
N CYS A 25 -2.21 -3.56 -11.80
CA CYS A 25 -0.78 -3.48 -11.51
C CYS A 25 -0.37 -4.26 -10.27
N LEU A 26 -1.18 -4.24 -9.22
CA LEU A 26 -0.97 -5.05 -8.02
C LEU A 26 -1.10 -6.56 -8.28
N ARG A 27 -1.95 -6.95 -9.25
CA ARG A 27 -2.16 -8.35 -9.64
C ARG A 27 -1.04 -8.86 -10.54
N ASP A 28 -0.55 -8.03 -11.45
CA ASP A 28 0.54 -8.36 -12.38
C ASP A 28 1.91 -8.45 -11.67
N HIS A 29 2.02 -7.97 -10.42
CA HIS A 29 3.29 -7.89 -9.68
C HIS A 29 4.40 -7.12 -10.43
N LYS A 30 4.03 -6.27 -11.40
CA LYS A 30 4.92 -5.45 -12.23
C LYS A 30 5.20 -4.11 -11.55
N TYR A 31 5.88 -4.13 -10.40
CA TYR A 31 6.26 -2.92 -9.68
C TYR A 31 7.59 -3.12 -8.92
N SER A 32 8.36 -2.04 -8.74
CA SER A 32 9.65 -2.06 -8.04
C SER A 32 9.54 -2.52 -6.57
N HIS A 33 10.64 -3.06 -6.03
CA HIS A 33 10.73 -3.51 -4.63
C HIS A 33 10.40 -2.40 -3.62
N GLU A 34 10.59 -1.13 -4.00
CA GLU A 34 10.28 0.04 -3.17
C GLU A 34 8.81 0.13 -2.77
N CYS A 35 7.88 -0.24 -3.66
CA CYS A 35 6.45 -0.20 -3.35
C CYS A 35 5.94 -1.41 -2.55
N LYS A 36 6.82 -2.40 -2.27
CA LYS A 36 6.45 -3.63 -1.56
C LYS A 36 6.06 -3.37 -0.11
N GLU A 37 6.75 -2.47 0.57
CA GLU A 37 6.46 -2.13 1.97
C GLU A 37 5.11 -1.41 2.09
N TYR A 38 4.86 -0.43 1.22
CA TYR A 38 3.56 0.24 1.14
C TYR A 38 2.42 -0.73 0.80
N ARG A 39 2.69 -1.74 -0.04
CA ARG A 39 1.72 -2.80 -0.35
C ARG A 39 1.37 -3.59 0.90
N VAL A 40 2.35 -4.09 1.64
CA VAL A 40 2.13 -4.86 2.88
C VAL A 40 1.33 -4.03 3.88
N ALA A 41 1.76 -2.79 4.13
CA ALA A 41 1.08 -1.87 5.03
C ALA A 41 -0.38 -1.60 4.62
N TYR A 42 -0.64 -1.41 3.31
CA TYR A 42 -2.00 -1.23 2.80
C TYR A 42 -2.87 -2.47 3.02
N PHE A 43 -2.35 -3.67 2.74
CA PHE A 43 -3.10 -4.91 2.94
C PHE A 43 -3.36 -5.20 4.40
N GLU A 44 -2.41 -4.91 5.30
CA GLU A 44 -2.60 -5.05 6.74
C GLU A 44 -3.62 -4.05 7.27
N CYS A 45 -3.56 -2.78 6.84
CA CYS A 45 -4.56 -1.77 7.17
C CYS A 45 -5.96 -2.22 6.72
N ARG A 46 -6.10 -2.65 5.47
CA ARG A 46 -7.38 -3.12 4.93
C ARG A 46 -7.87 -4.38 5.64
N ARG A 47 -6.97 -5.31 5.98
CA ARG A 47 -7.31 -6.51 6.75
C ARG A 47 -7.78 -6.16 8.15
N GLY A 48 -7.10 -5.22 8.83
CA GLY A 48 -7.49 -4.75 10.16
C GLY A 48 -8.86 -4.08 10.20
N GLN A 49 -9.29 -3.42 9.11
CA GLN A 49 -10.65 -2.86 9.00
C GLN A 49 -11.74 -3.92 8.87
N LEU A 50 -11.44 -5.07 8.27
CA LEU A 50 -12.39 -6.18 8.08
C LEU A 50 -12.36 -7.18 9.24
N ASP A 51 -11.21 -7.30 9.91
CA ASP A 51 -10.99 -8.24 11.01
C ASP A 51 -11.55 -7.69 12.33
N MET A 52 -12.74 -8.17 12.70
CA MET A 52 -13.41 -7.79 13.94
C MET A 52 -12.57 -8.04 15.21
N ARG A 53 -11.60 -8.98 15.18
CA ARG A 53 -10.70 -9.23 16.31
C ARG A 53 -9.72 -8.09 16.53
N GLN A 54 -9.29 -7.42 15.46
CA GLN A 54 -8.37 -6.28 15.53
C GLN A 54 -9.09 -4.97 15.85
N ARG A 55 -10.41 -4.90 15.67
CA ARG A 55 -11.22 -3.74 16.08
C ARG A 55 -11.19 -3.50 17.59
N ILE A 56 -11.19 -4.55 18.41
CA ILE A 56 -11.21 -4.43 19.88
C ILE A 56 -9.79 -4.27 20.43
N ARG A 57 -8.82 -5.01 19.89
CA ARG A 57 -7.44 -5.03 20.40
C ARG A 57 -6.55 -3.93 19.81
N GLY A 58 -7.04 -3.23 18.79
CA GLY A 58 -6.25 -2.33 17.97
C GLY A 58 -5.39 -3.09 16.94
N PRO A 59 -4.93 -2.40 15.89
CA PRO A 59 -4.03 -2.97 14.91
C PRO A 59 -2.69 -3.34 15.56
N LYS A 60 -2.19 -4.54 15.25
CA LYS A 60 -0.85 -4.96 15.68
C LYS A 60 0.18 -4.20 14.85
N GLY A 61 0.74 -3.12 15.42
CA GLY A 61 1.99 -2.45 15.00
C GLY A 61 2.20 -2.27 13.50
N GLY A 62 1.86 -1.09 12.98
CA GLY A 62 2.11 -0.70 11.59
C GLY A 62 1.98 0.81 11.37
N MET A 63 2.53 1.64 12.26
CA MET A 63 2.79 3.05 11.95
C MET A 63 4.15 3.14 11.26
N SER A 64 4.22 2.93 9.95
CA SER A 64 5.23 3.63 9.16
C SER A 64 4.80 5.09 9.10
N ARG A 65 5.19 5.88 10.11
CA ARG A 65 5.19 7.34 9.97
C ARG A 65 6.09 7.63 8.76
N PRO A 66 5.65 8.40 7.74
CA PRO A 66 6.61 8.93 6.80
C PRO A 66 7.60 9.76 7.61
N ARG A 67 8.88 9.47 7.43
CA ARG A 67 9.97 10.28 7.97
C ARG A 67 9.80 11.66 7.32
N GLU A 68 9.28 12.62 8.08
CA GLU A 68 9.46 14.03 7.75
C GLU A 68 10.97 14.27 7.79
N GLU A 69 11.59 14.31 6.62
CA GLU A 69 12.97 14.78 6.46
C GLU A 69 12.90 16.22 5.96
N LYS A 70 13.64 17.05 6.68
CA LYS A 70 13.58 18.51 6.80
C LYS A 70 13.99 19.28 5.55
#